data_AF-A0A7S4EAW2-F1
#
_entry.id   AF-A0A7S4EAW2-F1
#
_cell.length_a   1.000
_cell.length_b   1.000
_cell.length_c   1.000
_cell.angle_alpha   90.00
_cell.angle_beta   90.00
_cell.angle_gamma   90.00
#
_symmetry.space_group_name_H-M   'P 1'
#
loop_
_entity.id
_entity.type
_entity.pdbx_description
1 polymer ?
#
loop_
_entity_poly.entity_id
_entity_poly.type
_entity_poly.pdbx_seq_one_letter_code
_entity_poly.pdbx_strand_id
1 'polypeptide(L)'
;MSIRSQEKVDRTGFAEEEIAKARQALEVSSNLDDPAVVEALLQCEKKCRLSNDAIATKNVCVAILKLCREKQAWSHLIANSQLLAKRRSQSKVAITGIVAQGLEQLEDTSVKLDDATREELLKTLCDVTDGKMYCEAERAKLTRMLSALKERQGDVASAADILQDVNVETCVLGVLSTTWTRRVDARAMACVEASRRH
;
A
#
# COMPACT_ATOMS: atom_id res chain seq x y z
N MET A 1 -2.20 37.38 0.96
CA MET A 1 -2.62 36.47 2.04
C MET A 1 -1.40 35.69 2.50
N SER A 2 -1.00 35.86 3.75
CA SER A 2 0.23 35.31 4.32
C SER A 2 0.22 33.79 4.28
N ILE A 3 1.20 33.19 3.59
CA ILE A 3 1.53 31.78 3.75
C ILE A 3 2.08 31.66 5.15
N ARG A 4 1.21 31.37 6.13
CA ARG A 4 1.63 31.01 7.48
C ARG A 4 2.39 29.70 7.33
N SER A 5 3.71 29.78 7.23
CA SER A 5 4.63 28.66 7.35
C SER A 5 4.20 27.92 8.62
N GLN A 6 3.54 26.77 8.45
CA GLN A 6 3.12 25.96 9.58
C GLN A 6 4.41 25.52 10.28
N GLU A 7 4.66 26.10 11.44
CA GLU A 7 5.76 25.76 12.31
C GLU A 7 5.69 24.25 12.59
N LYS A 8 6.76 23.53 12.27
CA LYS A 8 6.89 22.10 12.48
C LYS A 8 6.85 21.86 13.99
N VAL A 9 5.71 21.42 14.50
CA VAL A 9 5.61 21.00 15.90
C VAL A 9 5.97 19.53 15.94
N ASP A 10 7.14 19.22 16.50
CA ASP A 10 7.59 17.84 16.68
C ASP A 10 6.64 17.13 17.65
N ARG A 11 5.88 16.16 17.13
CA ARG A 11 4.94 15.34 17.92
C ARG A 11 5.32 13.87 17.90
N THR A 12 6.55 13.55 17.53
CA THR A 12 7.08 12.17 17.49
C THR A 12 6.87 11.45 18.81
N GLY A 13 7.14 12.11 19.95
CA GLY A 13 6.92 11.52 21.28
C GLY A 13 5.44 11.24 21.59
N PHE A 14 4.52 12.14 21.19
CA PHE A 14 3.08 11.93 21.34
C PHE A 14 2.58 10.78 20.46
N ALA A 15 3.08 10.69 19.22
CA ALA A 15 2.73 9.61 18.32
C ALA A 15 3.20 8.25 18.85
N GLU A 16 4.43 8.16 19.36
CA GLU A 16 4.98 6.93 19.93
C GLU A 16 4.24 6.48 21.20
N GLU A 17 3.88 7.42 22.07
CA GLU A 17 3.10 7.13 23.28
C GLU A 17 1.69 6.63 22.93
N GLU A 18 1.01 7.26 21.96
CA GLU A 18 -0.31 6.81 21.52
C GLU A 18 -0.25 5.47 20.78
N ILE A 19 0.83 5.21 20.02
CA ILE A 19 1.07 3.88 19.43
C ILE A 19 1.29 2.83 20.53
N ALA A 20 2.04 3.16 21.58
CA ALA A 20 2.25 2.27 22.72
C ALA A 20 0.94 1.98 23.48
N LYS A 21 0.11 3.00 23.70
CA LYS A 21 -1.23 2.84 24.29
C LYS A 21 -2.14 1.97 23.42
N ALA A 22 -2.13 2.17 22.11
CA ALA A 22 -2.90 1.34 21.19
C ALA A 22 -2.44 -0.12 21.23
N ARG A 23 -1.12 -0.38 21.31
CA ARG A 23 -0.57 -1.73 21.46
C ARG A 23 -0.98 -2.37 22.79
N GLN A 24 -0.89 -1.64 23.90
CA GLN A 24 -1.33 -2.13 25.20
C GLN A 24 -2.84 -2.43 25.23
N ALA A 25 -3.66 -1.57 24.61
CA ALA A 25 -5.10 -1.80 24.47
C ALA A 25 -5.40 -3.07 23.65
N LEU A 26 -4.55 -3.45 22.71
CA LEU A 26 -4.68 -4.65 21.87
C LEU A 26 -4.32 -5.96 22.58
N GLU A 27 -3.39 -5.90 23.54
CA GLU A 27 -3.04 -7.01 24.42
C GLU A 27 -4.17 -7.31 25.40
N VAL A 28 -4.86 -6.27 25.89
CA VAL A 28 -5.93 -6.39 26.89
C VAL A 28 -7.28 -6.81 26.27
N SER A 29 -7.62 -6.28 25.09
CA SER A 29 -8.97 -6.46 24.52
C SER A 29 -9.18 -7.79 23.80
N SER A 30 -8.11 -8.49 23.38
CA SER A 30 -8.13 -9.67 22.50
C SER A 30 -8.84 -9.49 21.13
N ASN A 31 -9.81 -8.58 21.00
CA ASN A 31 -10.58 -8.25 19.81
C ASN A 31 -10.20 -6.87 19.29
N LEU A 32 -9.92 -6.78 17.99
CA LEU A 32 -9.55 -5.55 17.30
C LEU A 32 -10.76 -4.69 16.90
N ASP A 33 -11.97 -5.20 17.14
CA ASP A 33 -13.21 -4.63 16.64
C ASP A 33 -13.68 -3.44 17.45
N ASP A 34 -12.97 -3.04 18.51
CA ASP A 34 -13.28 -1.80 19.20
C ASP A 34 -12.94 -0.63 18.26
N PRO A 35 -13.95 0.01 17.63
CA PRO A 35 -13.72 1.12 16.71
C PRO A 35 -13.04 2.28 17.44
N ALA A 36 -13.10 2.30 18.77
CA ALA A 36 -12.45 3.26 19.63
C ALA A 36 -10.92 3.30 19.46
N VAL A 37 -10.24 2.15 19.27
CA VAL A 37 -8.78 2.12 19.12
C VAL A 37 -8.37 2.68 17.76
N VAL A 38 -9.07 2.23 16.71
CA VAL A 38 -8.84 2.71 15.34
C VAL A 38 -9.18 4.20 15.23
N GLU A 39 -10.28 4.64 15.84
CA GLU A 39 -10.67 6.05 15.86
C GLU A 39 -9.66 6.91 16.63
N ALA A 40 -9.17 6.45 17.78
CA ALA A 40 -8.11 7.15 18.53
C ALA A 40 -6.83 7.31 17.68
N LEU A 41 -6.40 6.27 16.98
CA LEU A 41 -5.26 6.34 16.06
C LEU A 41 -5.53 7.26 14.86
N LEU A 42 -6.74 7.27 14.30
CA LEU A 42 -7.13 8.17 13.22
C LEU A 42 -7.23 9.64 13.67
N GLN A 43 -7.58 9.88 14.93
CA GLN A 43 -7.54 11.19 15.56
C GLN A 43 -6.09 11.63 15.82
N CYS A 44 -5.22 10.71 16.25
CA CYS A 44 -3.78 10.96 16.36
C CYS A 44 -3.17 11.31 15.01
N GLU A 45 -3.47 10.56 13.95
CA GLU A 45 -3.05 10.86 12.57
C GLU A 45 -3.50 12.27 12.16
N LYS A 46 -4.77 12.61 12.43
CA LYS A 46 -5.30 13.95 12.12
C LYS A 46 -4.51 15.04 12.85
N LYS A 47 -4.16 14.84 14.12
CA LYS A 47 -3.35 15.78 14.90
C LYS A 47 -1.94 15.90 14.29
N CYS A 48 -1.26 14.78 14.02
CA CYS A 48 0.09 14.75 13.44
C CYS A 48 0.15 15.42 12.06
N ARG A 49 -0.87 15.20 11.22
CA ARG A 49 -1.01 15.84 9.91
C ARG A 49 -1.22 17.34 10.01
N LEU A 50 -2.05 17.81 10.95
CA LEU A 50 -2.27 19.24 11.17
C LEU A 50 -1.05 19.96 11.76
N SER A 51 -0.14 19.25 12.44
CA SER A 51 1.16 19.77 12.89
C SER A 51 2.26 19.72 11.83
N ASN A 52 1.97 19.24 10.62
CA ASN A 52 2.93 19.13 9.53
C ASN A 52 4.16 18.24 9.86
N ASP A 53 3.99 17.26 10.76
CA ASP A 53 5.04 16.29 11.09
C ASP A 53 4.89 15.04 10.21
N ALA A 54 5.63 15.01 9.10
CA ALA A 54 5.56 13.93 8.12
C ALA A 54 6.07 12.58 8.66
N ILE A 55 7.02 12.58 9.60
CA ILE A 55 7.63 11.35 10.13
C ILE A 55 6.69 10.72 11.15
N ALA A 56 6.18 11.51 12.09
CA ALA A 56 5.19 11.02 13.05
C ALA A 56 3.92 10.51 12.33
N THR A 57 3.45 11.24 11.32
CA THR A 57 2.29 10.82 10.53
C THR A 57 2.54 9.48 9.82
N LYS A 58 3.73 9.29 9.21
CA LYS A 58 4.13 8.00 8.63
C LYS A 58 4.10 6.90 9.69
N ASN A 59 4.70 7.12 10.85
CA ASN A 59 4.80 6.10 11.90
C ASN A 59 3.42 5.68 12.43
N VAL A 60 2.50 6.62 12.62
CA VAL A 60 1.11 6.33 13.01
C VAL A 60 0.39 5.54 11.92
N CYS A 61 0.49 5.94 10.65
CA CYS A 61 -0.12 5.21 9.53
C CYS A 61 0.43 3.78 9.41
N VAL A 62 1.74 3.61 9.51
CA VAL A 62 2.40 2.29 9.51
C VAL A 62 1.96 1.45 10.70
N ALA A 63 1.85 2.05 11.89
CA ALA A 63 1.38 1.37 13.08
C ALA A 63 -0.06 0.86 12.89
N ILE A 64 -0.99 1.68 12.38
CA ILE A 64 -2.37 1.24 12.09
C ILE A 64 -2.38 -0.02 11.21
N LEU A 65 -1.60 -0.04 10.13
CA LEU A 65 -1.53 -1.19 9.22
C LEU A 65 -0.90 -2.43 9.86
N LYS A 66 0.11 -2.25 10.72
CA LYS A 66 0.73 -3.35 11.49
C LYS A 66 -0.24 -3.95 12.49
N LEU A 67 -1.02 -3.12 13.18
CA LEU A 67 -2.03 -3.60 14.12
C LEU A 67 -3.13 -4.39 13.39
N CYS A 68 -3.61 -3.90 12.25
CA CYS A 68 -4.56 -4.65 11.41
C CYS A 68 -4.00 -6.01 10.98
N ARG A 69 -2.69 -6.10 10.71
CA ARG A 69 -2.01 -7.35 10.34
C ARG A 69 -1.92 -8.34 11.50
N GLU A 70 -1.55 -7.89 12.70
CA GLU A 70 -1.39 -8.76 13.89
C GLU A 70 -2.66 -9.57 14.19
N LYS A 71 -3.82 -9.02 13.85
CA LYS A 71 -5.14 -9.60 14.14
C LYS A 71 -5.85 -10.10 12.88
N GLN A 72 -5.16 -10.10 11.74
CA GLN A 72 -5.65 -10.66 10.47
C GLN A 72 -6.94 -9.99 9.95
N ALA A 73 -7.19 -8.73 10.30
CA ALA A 73 -8.37 -7.98 9.92
C ALA A 73 -8.17 -7.26 8.57
N TRP A 74 -8.20 -8.02 7.48
CA TRP A 74 -7.84 -7.53 6.13
C TRP A 74 -8.82 -6.49 5.56
N SER A 75 -10.12 -6.65 5.80
CA SER A 75 -11.13 -5.69 5.34
C SER A 75 -10.91 -4.30 5.96
N HIS A 76 -10.55 -4.25 7.24
CA HIS A 76 -10.20 -3.00 7.92
C HIS A 76 -8.89 -2.40 7.38
N LEU A 77 -7.93 -3.24 7.01
CA LEU A 77 -6.69 -2.79 6.40
C LEU A 77 -6.93 -2.10 5.04
N ILE A 78 -7.74 -2.72 4.19
CA ILE A 78 -8.12 -2.19 2.87
C ILE A 78 -8.85 -0.86 3.02
N ALA A 79 -9.88 -0.81 3.88
CA ALA A 79 -10.65 0.41 4.13
C ALA A 79 -9.78 1.55 4.68
N ASN A 80 -8.92 1.26 5.66
CA ASN A 80 -8.03 2.27 6.25
C ASN A 80 -6.97 2.75 5.25
N SER A 81 -6.43 1.87 4.42
CA SER A 81 -5.47 2.25 3.35
C SER A 81 -6.11 3.23 2.36
N GLN A 82 -7.31 2.94 1.87
CA GLN A 82 -8.06 3.85 0.99
C GLN A 82 -8.39 5.18 1.68
N LEU A 83 -8.84 5.13 2.93
CA LEU A 83 -9.24 6.30 3.70
C LEU A 83 -8.05 7.23 3.98
N LEU A 84 -6.90 6.68 4.35
CA LEU A 84 -5.67 7.45 4.58
C LEU A 84 -5.13 8.07 3.29
N ALA A 85 -5.29 7.38 2.16
CA ALA A 85 -4.87 7.88 0.85
C ALA A 85 -5.77 8.99 0.28
N LYS A 86 -7.08 8.95 0.56
CA LYS A 86 -8.06 9.95 0.09
C LYS A 86 -8.05 11.26 0.89
N ARG A 87 -7.40 11.31 2.07
CA ARG A 87 -7.34 12.50 2.92
C ARG A 87 -6.55 13.62 2.24
N ARG A 88 -7.18 14.79 2.05
CA ARG A 88 -6.53 16.01 1.51
C ARG A 88 -5.39 16.44 2.45
N SER A 89 -4.23 16.76 1.87
CA SER A 89 -3.00 17.17 2.57
C SER A 89 -2.24 16.05 3.30
N GLN A 90 -2.30 14.81 2.81
CA GLN A 90 -1.41 13.76 3.31
C GLN A 90 0.04 13.98 2.82
N SER A 91 1.01 13.73 3.68
CA SER A 91 2.43 13.88 3.33
C SER A 91 2.89 12.77 2.38
N LYS A 92 3.77 13.12 1.42
CA LYS A 92 4.40 12.15 0.50
C LYS A 92 5.04 10.98 1.24
N VAL A 93 5.70 11.28 2.36
CA VAL A 93 6.42 10.29 3.20
C VAL A 93 5.45 9.32 3.89
N ALA A 94 4.25 9.77 4.28
CA ALA A 94 3.24 8.89 4.83
C ALA A 94 2.64 7.95 3.77
N ILE A 95 2.37 8.46 2.56
CA ILE A 95 1.83 7.65 1.46
C ILE A 95 2.82 6.57 1.03
N THR A 96 4.10 6.92 0.83
CA THR A 96 5.12 5.91 0.49
C THR A 96 5.30 4.88 1.61
N GLY A 97 5.18 5.30 2.87
CA GLY A 97 5.20 4.39 4.02
C GLY A 97 4.03 3.40 4.06
N ILE A 98 2.81 3.86 3.72
CA ILE A 98 1.60 3.02 3.63
C ILE A 98 1.78 1.96 2.53
N VAL A 99 2.21 2.38 1.34
CA VAL A 99 2.39 1.48 0.19
C VAL A 99 3.50 0.46 0.45
N ALA A 100 4.63 0.90 1.03
CA ALA A 100 5.74 0.01 1.37
C ALA A 100 5.32 -1.05 2.41
N GLN A 101 4.53 -0.69 3.42
CA GLN A 101 4.00 -1.66 4.38
C GLN A 101 2.99 -2.62 3.73
N GLY A 102 2.12 -2.13 2.84
CA GLY A 102 1.20 -2.99 2.10
C GLY A 102 1.95 -4.00 1.21
N LEU A 103 3.05 -3.58 0.58
CA LEU A 103 3.92 -4.48 -0.19
C LEU A 103 4.60 -5.52 0.70
N GLU A 104 5.18 -5.12 1.84
CA GLU A 104 5.80 -6.03 2.81
C GLU A 104 4.79 -7.11 3.27
N GLN A 105 3.55 -6.71 3.53
CA GLN A 105 2.46 -7.63 3.92
C GLN A 105 2.08 -8.62 2.81
N LEU A 106 2.22 -8.23 1.54
CA LEU A 106 1.93 -9.09 0.39
C LEU A 106 3.09 -10.03 0.04
N GLU A 107 4.34 -9.61 0.28
CA GLU A 107 5.55 -10.43 0.08
C GLU A 107 5.71 -11.49 1.18
N ASP A 108 5.23 -11.19 2.40
CA ASP A 108 5.27 -12.10 3.53
C ASP A 108 4.39 -13.34 3.31
N THR A 109 5.03 -14.41 2.84
CA THR A 109 4.40 -15.70 2.47
C THR A 109 3.92 -16.53 3.68
N SER A 110 4.20 -16.07 4.91
CA SER A 110 3.83 -16.75 6.16
C SER A 110 2.33 -16.64 6.51
N VAL A 111 1.63 -15.71 5.87
CA VAL A 111 0.21 -15.44 6.09
C VAL A 111 -0.61 -16.16 5.00
N LYS A 112 -1.48 -17.09 5.40
CA LYS A 112 -2.48 -17.67 4.50
C LYS A 112 -3.55 -16.63 4.19
N LEU A 113 -3.27 -15.78 3.21
CA LEU A 113 -4.23 -14.84 2.67
C LEU A 113 -5.05 -15.52 1.58
N ASP A 114 -6.37 -15.41 1.67
CA ASP A 114 -7.27 -15.82 0.59
C ASP A 114 -6.93 -15.05 -0.69
N ASP A 115 -6.96 -15.75 -1.82
CA ASP A 115 -6.58 -15.15 -3.11
C ASP A 115 -7.48 -13.96 -3.48
N ALA A 116 -8.75 -13.98 -3.06
CA ALA A 116 -9.69 -12.87 -3.23
C ALA A 116 -9.27 -11.61 -2.44
N THR A 117 -8.93 -11.77 -1.17
CA THR A 117 -8.47 -10.68 -0.29
C THR A 117 -7.13 -10.11 -0.76
N ARG A 118 -6.24 -10.98 -1.28
CA ARG A 118 -4.97 -10.56 -1.90
C ARG A 118 -5.22 -9.67 -3.12
N GLU A 119 -6.16 -10.08 -3.96
CA GLU A 119 -6.54 -9.33 -5.16
C GLU A 119 -7.14 -7.96 -4.81
N GLU A 120 -8.03 -7.90 -3.83
CA GLU A 120 -8.67 -6.66 -3.39
C GLU A 120 -7.66 -5.67 -2.79
N LEU A 121 -6.71 -6.17 -1.98
CA LEU A 121 -5.64 -5.35 -1.42
C LEU A 121 -4.72 -4.81 -2.53
N LEU A 122 -4.36 -5.64 -3.51
CA LEU A 122 -3.53 -5.23 -4.65
C LEU A 122 -4.24 -4.14 -5.48
N LYS A 123 -5.50 -4.34 -5.84
CA LYS A 123 -6.32 -3.35 -6.55
C LYS A 123 -6.37 -2.02 -5.81
N THR A 124 -6.64 -2.10 -4.50
CA THR A 124 -6.67 -0.92 -3.63
C THR A 124 -5.34 -0.17 -3.62
N LEU A 125 -4.21 -0.87 -3.52
CA LEU A 125 -2.90 -0.22 -3.53
C LEU A 125 -2.56 0.37 -4.92
N CYS A 126 -3.00 -0.26 -6.01
CA CYS A 126 -2.91 0.32 -7.36
C CYS A 126 -3.72 1.64 -7.45
N ASP A 127 -4.95 1.68 -6.96
CA ASP A 127 -5.78 2.90 -6.93
C ASP A 127 -5.14 4.00 -6.06
N VAL A 128 -4.52 3.63 -4.94
CA VAL A 128 -3.83 4.57 -4.05
C VAL A 128 -2.58 5.15 -4.71
N THR A 129 -1.89 4.40 -5.57
CA THR A 129 -0.68 4.85 -6.27
C THR A 129 -0.98 5.54 -7.59
N ASP A 130 -2.22 5.49 -8.06
CA ASP A 130 -2.62 6.13 -9.30
C ASP A 130 -2.48 7.67 -9.22
N GLY A 131 -1.99 8.26 -10.31
CA GLY A 131 -1.71 9.69 -10.39
C GLY A 131 -0.56 10.21 -9.52
N LYS A 132 0.22 9.34 -8.85
CA LYS A 132 1.36 9.73 -7.99
C LYS A 132 2.69 9.35 -8.62
N MET A 133 3.32 10.31 -9.31
CA MET A 133 4.63 10.14 -9.98
C MET A 133 5.73 9.59 -9.04
N TYR A 134 5.65 9.87 -7.74
CA TYR A 134 6.65 9.42 -6.77
C TYR A 134 6.47 7.98 -6.27
N CYS A 135 5.40 7.30 -6.67
CA CYS A 135 5.12 5.90 -6.32
C CYS A 135 5.10 4.99 -7.55
N GLU A 136 5.63 5.43 -8.69
CA GLU A 136 5.58 4.66 -9.93
C GLU A 136 6.37 3.34 -9.84
N ALA A 137 7.49 3.32 -9.11
CA ALA A 137 8.28 2.11 -8.91
C ALA A 137 7.51 1.06 -8.08
N GLU A 138 6.81 1.50 -7.04
CA GLU A 138 5.93 0.65 -6.23
C GLU A 138 4.71 0.19 -7.03
N ARG A 139 4.12 1.07 -7.86
CA ARG A 139 3.02 0.74 -8.77
C ARG A 139 3.42 -0.38 -9.73
N ALA A 140 4.60 -0.28 -10.35
CA ALA A 140 5.09 -1.33 -11.25
C ALA A 140 5.23 -2.70 -10.55
N LYS A 141 5.65 -2.72 -9.27
CA LYS A 141 5.70 -3.96 -8.47
C LYS A 141 4.32 -4.53 -8.19
N LEU A 142 3.38 -3.68 -7.73
CA LEU A 142 2.00 -4.09 -7.43
C LEU A 142 1.30 -4.66 -8.66
N THR A 143 1.41 -3.99 -9.80
CA THR A 143 0.79 -4.44 -11.05
C THR A 143 1.33 -5.79 -11.51
N ARG A 144 2.64 -6.02 -11.37
CA ARG A 144 3.26 -7.32 -11.65
C ARG A 144 2.77 -8.42 -10.72
N MET A 145 2.55 -8.12 -9.44
CA MET A 145 2.01 -9.10 -8.49
C MET A 145 0.55 -9.44 -8.81
N LEU A 146 -0.25 -8.44 -9.22
CA LEU A 146 -1.64 -8.61 -9.61
C LEU A 146 -1.77 -9.45 -10.90
N SER A 147 -0.96 -9.17 -11.92
CA SER A 147 -0.96 -9.96 -13.16
C SER A 147 -0.56 -11.42 -12.89
N ALA A 148 0.48 -11.64 -12.07
CA ALA A 148 0.90 -12.99 -11.70
C ALA A 148 -0.18 -13.75 -10.91
N LEU A 149 -1.00 -13.06 -10.11
CA LEU A 149 -2.13 -13.67 -9.41
C LEU A 149 -3.23 -14.08 -10.41
N LYS A 150 -3.54 -13.23 -11.39
CA LYS A 150 -4.55 -13.50 -12.44
C LYS A 150 -4.13 -14.63 -13.38
N GLU A 151 -2.85 -14.69 -13.75
CA GLU A 151 -2.28 -15.81 -14.51
C GLU A 151 -2.45 -17.15 -13.78
N ARG A 152 -2.23 -17.18 -12.45
CA ARG A 152 -2.45 -18.38 -11.63
C ARG A 152 -3.92 -18.79 -11.57
N GLN A 153 -4.84 -17.83 -11.63
CA GLN A 153 -6.28 -18.07 -11.69
C GLN A 153 -6.75 -18.53 -13.09
N GLY A 154 -5.86 -18.53 -14.10
CA GLY A 154 -6.17 -18.90 -15.48
C GLY A 154 -6.75 -17.76 -16.34
N ASP A 155 -6.81 -16.54 -15.80
CA ASP A 155 -7.32 -15.36 -16.50
C ASP A 155 -6.18 -14.57 -17.17
N VAL A 156 -5.70 -15.12 -18.29
CA VAL A 156 -4.56 -14.58 -19.05
C VAL A 156 -4.92 -13.27 -19.77
N ALA A 157 -6.18 -13.11 -20.18
CA ALA A 157 -6.65 -11.90 -20.86
C ALA A 157 -6.61 -10.69 -19.92
N SER A 158 -7.22 -10.80 -18.74
CA SER A 158 -7.19 -9.71 -17.75
C SER A 158 -5.76 -9.43 -17.26
N ALA A 159 -4.92 -10.46 -17.13
CA ALA A 159 -3.52 -10.28 -16.75
C ALA A 159 -2.72 -9.46 -17.79
N ALA A 160 -2.97 -9.70 -19.08
CA ALA A 160 -2.32 -8.98 -20.18
C ALA A 160 -2.75 -7.51 -20.24
N ASP A 161 -4.02 -7.22 -20.00
CA ASP A 161 -4.54 -5.84 -19.94
C ASP A 161 -3.92 -5.06 -18.78
N ILE A 162 -3.87 -5.68 -17.59
CA ILE A 162 -3.25 -5.08 -16.40
C ILE A 162 -1.75 -4.78 -16.62
N LEU A 163 -1.04 -5.63 -17.36
CA LEU A 163 0.38 -5.41 -17.68
C LEU A 163 0.60 -4.29 -18.71
N GLN A 164 -0.35 -4.05 -19.62
CA GLN A 164 -0.25 -2.98 -20.60
C GLN A 164 -0.34 -1.58 -19.96
N ASP A 165 -1.03 -1.46 -18.81
CA ASP A 165 -1.17 -0.20 -18.06
C ASP A 165 0.12 0.23 -17.30
N VAL A 166 1.15 -0.63 -17.25
CA VAL A 166 2.46 -0.27 -16.70
C VAL A 166 3.28 0.41 -17.78
N ASN A 167 3.50 1.72 -17.64
CA ASN A 167 4.32 2.49 -18.58
C ASN A 167 5.72 1.87 -18.71
N VAL A 168 6.14 1.58 -19.95
CA VAL A 168 7.38 0.86 -20.26
C VAL A 168 8.61 1.62 -19.73
N GLU A 169 8.54 2.95 -19.65
CA GLU A 169 9.65 3.82 -19.25
C GLU A 169 10.00 3.71 -17.75
N THR A 170 9.01 3.53 -16.87
CA THR A 170 9.22 3.34 -15.42
C THR A 170 9.90 2.00 -15.13
N CYS A 171 9.58 0.98 -15.92
CA CYS A 171 10.18 -0.35 -15.76
C CYS A 171 11.67 -0.35 -16.11
N VAL A 172 12.10 0.52 -17.05
CA VAL A 172 13.47 0.56 -17.56
C VAL A 172 14.41 1.40 -16.67
N LEU A 173 13.90 2.43 -15.98
CA LEU A 173 14.74 3.38 -15.24
C LEU A 173 15.10 2.97 -13.80
N GLY A 174 14.43 1.97 -13.20
CA GLY A 174 14.58 1.68 -11.77
C GLY A 174 15.13 0.31 -11.36
N VAL A 175 14.85 -0.78 -12.10
CA VAL A 175 15.17 -2.16 -11.64
C VAL A 175 15.44 -3.09 -12.82
N LEU A 176 16.21 -2.67 -13.84
CA LEU A 176 16.56 -3.58 -14.94
C LEU A 176 18.03 -3.47 -15.32
N SER A 177 18.87 -3.96 -14.41
CA SER A 177 20.15 -4.54 -14.81
C SER A 177 19.88 -5.81 -15.63
N THR A 178 19.77 -5.61 -16.95
CA THR A 178 20.14 -6.50 -18.08
C THR A 178 19.54 -7.90 -18.24
N THR A 179 18.90 -8.52 -17.25
CA THR A 179 18.47 -9.93 -17.34
C THR A 179 16.99 -10.16 -17.67
N TRP A 180 16.13 -9.16 -17.49
CA TRP A 180 14.67 -9.35 -17.58
C TRP A 180 14.09 -9.01 -18.97
N THR A 181 14.63 -8.01 -19.67
CA THR A 181 14.17 -7.60 -21.01
C THR A 181 14.16 -8.80 -21.98
N ARG A 182 15.16 -9.68 -21.89
CA ARG A 182 15.21 -10.89 -22.73
C ARG A 182 14.20 -11.99 -22.35
N ARG A 183 13.74 -12.05 -21.10
CA ARG A 183 12.93 -13.19 -20.61
C ARG A 183 11.43 -12.88 -20.55
N VAL A 184 11.06 -11.62 -20.35
CA VAL A 184 9.64 -11.22 -20.28
C VAL A 184 9.08 -10.90 -21.65
N ASP A 185 9.84 -10.26 -22.54
CA ASP A 185 9.41 -10.08 -23.94
C ASP A 185 9.12 -11.42 -24.61
N ALA A 186 9.95 -12.44 -24.36
CA ALA A 186 9.74 -13.77 -24.94
C ALA A 186 8.48 -14.47 -24.41
N ARG A 187 8.10 -14.24 -23.14
CA ARG A 187 6.97 -14.93 -22.49
C ARG A 187 5.66 -14.17 -22.67
N ALA A 188 5.71 -12.84 -22.64
CA ALA A 188 4.59 -11.96 -22.97
C ALA A 188 4.24 -12.01 -24.46
N MET A 189 5.22 -12.01 -25.37
CA MET A 189 4.94 -12.23 -26.80
C MET A 189 4.36 -13.62 -27.08
N ALA A 190 4.84 -14.67 -26.40
CA ALA A 190 4.24 -15.99 -26.53
C ALA A 190 2.76 -16.04 -26.07
N CYS A 191 2.39 -15.26 -25.04
CA CYS A 191 0.99 -15.16 -24.61
C CYS A 191 0.12 -14.36 -25.59
N VAL A 192 0.66 -13.27 -26.16
CA VAL A 192 -0.03 -12.47 -27.19
C VAL A 192 -0.21 -13.28 -28.50
N GLU A 193 0.79 -14.06 -28.90
CA GLU A 193 0.70 -14.96 -30.06
C GLU A 193 -0.25 -16.14 -29.83
N ALA A 194 -0.37 -16.65 -28.61
CA ALA A 194 -1.33 -17.69 -28.26
C ALA A 194 -2.78 -17.19 -28.34
N SER A 195 -3.05 -15.95 -27.90
CA SER A 195 -4.38 -15.33 -27.96
C SER A 195 -4.85 -15.05 -29.40
N ARG A 196 -3.92 -14.78 -30.33
CA ARG A 196 -4.25 -14.56 -31.76
C ARG A 196 -4.56 -15.85 -32.55
N ARG A 197 -4.43 -17.03 -31.95
CA ARG A 197 -4.69 -18.34 -32.61
C ARG A 197 -6.01 -18.97 -32.18
N HIS A 198 -6.92 -18.21 -31.57
CA HIS A 198 -8.32 -18.58 -31.36
C HIS A 198 -9.25 -17.60 -32.08
#